data_AF-A0A4Z1JIU3-F1
#
_entry.id   AF-A0A4Z1JIU3-F1
#
_cell.length_a   1.000
_cell.length_b   1.000
_cell.length_c   1.000
_cell.angle_alpha   90.00
_cell.angle_beta   90.00
_cell.angle_gamma   90.00
#
_symmetry.space_group_name_H-M   'P 1'
#
loop_
_entity.id
_entity.type
_entity.pdbx_description
1 polymer ?
#
loop_
_entity_poly.entity_id
_entity_poly.type
_entity_poly.pdbx_seq_one_letter_code
_entity_poly.pdbx_strand_id
1 'polypeptide(L)'
;MFAVFFPEVLVALAAEQWISAEQSVRVFRALGHYSWTIRHRSFADMGGIIVAPKDSDHFAIDSYQLAHMIRNNYISLPPIDINDIRAVNKADGLARAVTMAQMA
;
A
#
# COMPACT_ATOMS: atom_id res chain seq x y z
N MET A 1 -13.75 -28.99 -9.96
CA MET A 1 -14.79 -28.25 -9.20
C MET A 1 -14.27 -26.91 -8.68
N PHE A 2 -13.12 -26.84 -8.01
CA PHE A 2 -12.52 -25.58 -7.51
C PHE A 2 -12.20 -24.52 -8.58
N ALA A 3 -11.84 -24.93 -9.80
CA ALA A 3 -11.50 -24.00 -10.89
C ALA A 3 -12.65 -23.07 -11.32
N VAL A 4 -13.91 -23.45 -11.04
CA VAL A 4 -15.08 -22.63 -11.41
C VAL A 4 -15.37 -21.55 -10.36
N PHE A 5 -15.09 -21.81 -9.09
CA PHE A 5 -15.33 -20.87 -7.98
C PHE A 5 -14.17 -19.90 -7.74
N PHE A 6 -12.96 -20.27 -8.19
CA PHE A 6 -11.77 -19.45 -8.00
C PHE A 6 -11.89 -18.02 -8.53
N PRO A 7 -12.49 -17.75 -9.71
CA PRO A 7 -12.71 -16.39 -10.19
C PRO A 7 -13.59 -15.56 -9.26
N GLU A 8 -14.64 -16.15 -8.69
CA GLU A 8 -15.57 -15.44 -7.80
C GLU A 8 -14.93 -15.11 -6.45
N VAL A 9 -14.12 -16.04 -5.91
CA VAL A 9 -13.28 -15.79 -4.74
C VAL A 9 -12.27 -14.68 -5.01
N LEU A 10 -11.63 -14.67 -6.18
CA LEU A 10 -10.68 -13.62 -6.56
C LEU A 10 -11.35 -12.25 -6.66
N VAL A 11 -12.55 -12.18 -7.24
CA VAL A 11 -13.34 -10.94 -7.30
C VAL A 11 -13.72 -10.46 -5.89
N ALA A 12 -14.15 -11.36 -5.01
CA ALA A 12 -14.49 -11.02 -3.63
C ALA A 12 -13.28 -10.46 -2.86
N LEU A 13 -12.11 -11.10 -2.99
CA LEU A 13 -10.87 -10.63 -2.36
C LEU A 13 -10.42 -9.27 -2.93
N ALA A 14 -10.55 -9.07 -4.24
CA ALA A 14 -10.23 -7.79 -4.86
C ALA A 14 -11.18 -6.67 -4.38
N ALA A 15 -12.46 -6.97 -4.23
CA ALA A 15 -13.45 -6.04 -3.69
C ALA A 15 -13.14 -5.70 -2.22
N GLU A 16 -12.76 -6.69 -1.41
CA GLU A 16 -12.35 -6.47 -0.01
C GLU A 16 -11.12 -5.55 0.08
N GLN A 17 -10.10 -5.79 -0.75
CA GLN A 17 -8.91 -4.96 -0.81
C GLN A 17 -9.25 -3.51 -1.21
N TRP A 18 -10.19 -3.33 -2.15
CA TRP A 18 -10.66 -2.01 -2.55
C TRP A 18 -11.39 -1.28 -1.41
N ILE A 19 -12.33 -1.95 -0.75
CA ILE A 19 -13.10 -1.38 0.36
C ILE A 19 -12.18 -1.01 1.52
N SER A 20 -11.28 -1.91 1.91
CA SER A 20 -10.26 -1.64 2.94
C SER A 20 -9.39 -0.45 2.54
N ALA A 21 -9.09 -0.29 1.24
CA ALA A 21 -8.32 0.85 0.78
C ALA A 21 -9.04 2.18 0.85
N GLU A 22 -10.33 2.22 0.52
CA GLU A 22 -11.14 3.42 0.75
C GLU A 22 -11.23 3.77 2.23
N GLN A 23 -11.36 2.77 3.11
CA GLN A 23 -11.40 2.99 4.56
C GLN A 23 -10.09 3.62 5.07
N SER A 24 -8.94 3.16 4.59
CA SER A 24 -7.64 3.78 4.91
C SER A 24 -7.61 5.26 4.52
N VAL A 25 -8.08 5.62 3.32
CA VAL A 25 -8.17 7.03 2.89
C VAL A 25 -9.04 7.86 3.82
N ARG A 26 -10.17 7.31 4.29
CA ARG A 26 -11.04 8.01 5.25
C ARG A 26 -10.34 8.25 6.59
N VAL A 27 -9.59 7.27 7.09
CA VAL A 27 -8.82 7.39 8.34
C VAL A 27 -7.75 8.46 8.22
N PHE A 28 -6.93 8.44 7.16
CA PHE A 28 -5.88 9.45 6.96
C PHE A 28 -6.44 10.84 6.71
N ARG A 29 -7.57 10.95 5.99
CA ARG A 29 -8.27 12.22 5.82
C ARG A 29 -8.77 12.78 7.17
N ALA A 30 -9.29 11.92 8.05
CA ALA A 30 -9.71 12.31 9.39
C ALA A 30 -8.52 12.77 10.27
N LEU A 31 -7.31 12.28 9.99
CA LEU A 31 -6.06 12.73 10.62
C LEU A 31 -5.49 14.02 9.97
N GLY A 32 -6.16 14.60 8.97
CA GLY A 32 -5.73 15.82 8.28
C GLY A 32 -4.82 15.59 7.05
N HIS A 33 -4.58 14.33 6.68
CA HIS A 33 -3.73 13.98 5.54
C HIS A 33 -4.54 13.78 4.25
N TYR A 34 -4.94 14.88 3.60
CA TYR A 34 -5.76 14.88 2.38
C TYR A 34 -5.05 14.35 1.14
N SER A 35 -3.71 14.36 1.11
CA SER A 35 -2.90 13.82 0.01
C SER A 35 -2.83 12.29 0.00
N TRP A 36 -3.27 11.62 1.08
CA TRP A 36 -3.28 10.17 1.16
C TRP A 36 -4.29 9.58 0.17
N THR A 37 -3.83 8.66 -0.67
CA THR A 37 -4.66 7.99 -1.69
C THR A 37 -4.59 6.48 -1.53
N ILE A 38 -5.49 5.75 -2.22
CA ILE A 38 -5.49 4.28 -2.26
C ILE A 38 -4.10 3.71 -2.61
N ARG A 39 -3.36 4.38 -3.51
CA ARG A 39 -2.00 3.97 -3.89
C ARG A 39 -1.01 4.06 -2.73
N HIS A 40 -1.13 5.07 -1.86
CA HIS A 40 -0.26 5.20 -0.70
C HIS A 40 -0.47 4.05 0.28
N ARG A 41 -1.73 3.66 0.50
CA ARG A 41 -2.02 2.44 1.27
C ARG A 41 -1.38 1.22 0.62
N SER A 42 -1.65 0.97 -0.66
CA SER A 42 -1.13 -0.24 -1.31
C SER A 42 0.40 -0.29 -1.23
N PHE A 43 1.06 0.86 -1.37
CA PHE A 43 2.50 0.97 -1.22
C PHE A 43 2.96 0.65 0.21
N ALA A 44 2.28 1.19 1.23
CA ALA A 44 2.57 0.88 2.64
C ALA A 44 2.36 -0.61 2.96
N ASP A 45 1.22 -1.17 2.57
CA ASP A 45 0.86 -2.57 2.85
C ASP A 45 1.76 -3.58 2.12
N MET A 46 2.36 -3.19 0.99
CA MET A 46 3.40 -3.97 0.30
C MET A 46 4.79 -3.88 0.97
N GLY A 47 4.92 -3.11 2.06
CA GLY A 47 6.18 -2.88 2.76
C GLY A 47 7.05 -1.77 2.16
N GLY A 48 6.47 -0.91 1.32
CA GLY A 48 7.17 0.24 0.72
C GLY A 48 7.48 1.35 1.73
N ILE A 49 6.87 1.33 2.91
CA ILE A 49 7.15 2.26 4.00
C ILE A 49 7.86 1.52 5.13
N ILE A 50 9.07 1.99 5.45
CA ILE A 50 9.91 1.43 6.51
C ILE A 50 10.10 2.50 7.57
N VAL A 51 9.80 2.16 8.82
CA VAL A 51 10.10 3.03 9.97
C VAL A 51 11.47 2.65 10.51
N ALA A 52 12.25 3.69 10.80
CA ALA A 52 13.59 3.59 11.36
C ALA A 52 13.63 4.23 12.76
N PRO A 53 13.29 3.49 13.82
CA PRO A 53 13.49 3.97 15.19
C PRO A 53 14.99 4.12 15.50
N LYS A 54 15.35 5.01 16.42
CA LYS A 54 16.74 5.17 16.85
C LYS A 54 17.27 3.97 17.65
N ASP A 55 16.38 3.26 18.35
CA ASP A 55 16.73 2.26 19.35
C ASP A 55 16.41 0.82 18.93
N SER A 56 15.92 0.59 17.70
CA SER A 56 15.57 -0.75 17.22
C SER A 56 15.82 -0.90 15.72
N ASP A 57 15.81 -2.15 15.26
CA ASP A 57 15.91 -2.48 13.84
C ASP A 57 14.76 -1.87 13.03
N HIS A 58 15.07 -1.61 11.75
CA HIS A 58 14.12 -1.11 10.78
C HIS A 58 13.03 -2.15 10.49
N PHE A 59 11.77 -1.72 10.45
CA PHE A 59 10.66 -2.60 10.12
C PHE A 59 9.70 -1.95 9.13
N ALA A 60 9.16 -2.77 8.24
CA ALA A 60 8.10 -2.36 7.33
C ALA A 60 6.79 -2.24 8.12
N ILE A 61 6.00 -1.21 7.79
CA ILE A 61 4.72 -0.97 8.44
C ILE A 61 3.57 -0.94 7.44
N ASP A 62 2.44 -1.50 7.86
CA ASP A 62 1.21 -1.38 7.10
C ASP A 62 0.56 0.00 7.26
N SER A 63 -0.42 0.29 6.42
CA SER A 63 -1.15 1.57 6.43
C SER A 63 -1.93 1.85 7.72
N TYR A 64 -2.44 0.83 8.40
CA TYR A 64 -3.20 1.00 9.65
C TYR A 64 -2.28 1.19 10.86
N GLN A 65 -1.15 0.49 10.91
CA GLN A 65 -0.06 0.69 11.87
C GLN A 65 0.51 2.11 11.73
N LEU A 66 0.73 2.55 10.49
CA LEU A 66 1.12 3.93 10.20
C LEU A 66 0.11 4.94 10.77
N ALA A 67 -1.19 4.73 10.49
CA ALA A 67 -2.25 5.58 11.01
C ALA A 67 -2.31 5.59 12.55
N HIS A 68 -2.05 4.44 13.19
CA HIS A 68 -2.00 4.33 14.64
C HIS A 68 -0.82 5.11 15.23
N MET A 69 0.35 5.04 14.60
CA MET A 69 1.54 5.78 15.04
C MET A 69 1.38 7.29 14.88
N ILE A 70 0.74 7.74 13.79
CA ILE A 70 0.42 9.16 13.56
C ILE A 70 -0.59 9.65 14.59
N ARG A 71 -1.66 8.88 14.84
CA ARG A 71 -2.68 9.23 15.85
C ARG A 71 -2.08 9.43 17.24
N ASN A 72 -1.06 8.65 17.59
CA ASN A 72 -0.39 8.73 18.88
C ASN A 72 0.80 9.72 18.88
N ASN A 73 1.01 10.49 17.81
CA ASN A 73 2.12 11.44 17.62
C ASN A 73 3.53 10.82 17.75
N TYR A 74 3.69 9.52 17.45
CA TYR A 74 5.00 8.89 17.44
C TYR A 74 5.84 9.27 16.21
N ILE A 75 5.17 9.53 15.07
CA ILE A 75 5.82 9.89 13.80
C ILE A 75 4.98 10.93 13.06
N SER A 76 5.65 11.88 12.41
CA SER A 76 5.03 12.78 11.44
C SER A 76 5.11 12.13 10.06
N LEU A 77 3.97 12.03 9.36
CA LEU A 77 3.95 11.52 7.99
C LEU A 77 4.70 12.51 7.08
N PRO A 78 5.80 12.11 6.41
CA PRO A 78 6.42 12.96 5.41
C PRO A 78 5.45 13.17 4.24
N PRO A 79 5.53 14.30 3.52
CA PRO A 79 4.77 14.48 2.29
C PRO A 79 5.29 13.49 1.23
N ILE A 80 4.66 12.31 1.15
CA ILE A 80 4.93 11.33 0.11
C ILE A 80 4.21 11.83 -1.14
N ASP A 81 4.97 12.18 -2.19
CA ASP A 81 4.37 12.55 -3.47
C ASP A 81 3.93 11.30 -4.22
N ILE A 82 2.77 11.38 -4.85
CA ILE A 82 2.23 10.28 -5.65
C ILE A 82 3.11 10.00 -6.89
N ASN A 83 3.89 10.98 -7.34
CA ASN A 83 4.82 10.83 -8.44
C ASN A 83 5.98 9.89 -8.10
N ASP A 84 6.46 9.91 -6.87
CA ASP A 84 7.54 9.01 -6.41
C ASP A 84 7.06 7.56 -6.39
N ILE A 85 5.84 7.33 -5.89
CA ILE A 85 5.20 6.00 -5.92
C ILE A 85 5.00 5.53 -7.38
N ARG A 86 4.61 6.43 -8.28
CA ARG A 86 4.40 6.12 -9.69
C ARG A 86 5.70 5.76 -10.41
N ALA A 87 6.82 6.38 -10.03
CA ALA A 87 8.13 6.08 -10.59
C ALA A 87 8.55 4.64 -10.26
N VAL A 88 8.34 4.20 -9.01
CA VAL A 88 8.59 2.81 -8.58
C VAL A 88 7.72 1.83 -9.36
N ASN A 89 6.42 2.13 -9.51
CA ASN A 89 5.49 1.26 -10.26
C ASN A 89 5.85 1.18 -11.75
N LYS A 90 6.34 2.26 -12.38
CA LYS A 90 6.76 2.23 -13.79
C LYS A 90 7.96 1.31 -14.01
N ALA A 91 8.93 1.31 -13.10
CA ALA A 91 10.07 0.40 -13.15
C ALA A 91 9.63 -1.07 -12.96
N ASP A 92 8.73 -1.32 -12.01
CA ASP A 92 8.17 -2.66 -11.77
C ASP A 92 7.34 -3.18 -12.95
N GLY A 93 6.54 -2.31 -13.59
CA GLY A 93 5.77 -2.66 -14.79
C GLY A 93 6.65 -3.08 -15.97
N LEU A 94 7.81 -2.44 -16.16
CA LEU A 94 8.78 -2.84 -17.18
C LEU A 94 9.43 -4.19 -16.84
N ALA A 95 9.77 -4.43 -15.57
CA ALA A 95 10.33 -5.71 -15.12
C ALA A 95 9.33 -6.86 -15.31
N ARG A 96 8.04 -6.64 -15.03
CA ARG A 96 6.97 -7.61 -15.32
C ARG A 96 6.80 -7.88 -16.80
N ALA A 97 6.87 -6.86 -17.65
CA ALA A 97 6.77 -7.04 -19.10
C ALA A 97 7.92 -7.89 -19.64
N VAL A 98 9.15 -7.66 -19.16
CA VAL A 98 10.32 -8.46 -19.53
C VAL A 98 10.18 -9.90 -19.06
N THR A 99 9.77 -10.13 -17.81
CA THR A 99 9.60 -11.50 -17.28
C THR A 99 8.46 -12.27 -17.97
N MET A 100 7.35 -11.62 -18.33
CA MET A 100 6.31 -12.25 -19.15
C MET A 100 6.81 -12.61 -20.55
N ALA A 101 7.63 -11.75 -21.17
CA ALA A 101 8.24 -12.05 -22.46
C ALA A 101 9.28 -13.19 -22.38
N GLN A 102 9.92 -13.38 -21.21
CA GLN A 102 10.84 -14.49 -20.97
C GLN A 102 10.12 -15.82 -20.69
N MET A 103 8.85 -15.79 -20.29
CA MET A 103 8.03 -16.96 -20.03
C MET A 103 7.16 -17.38 -21.23
N ALA A 104 7.18 -16.60 -22.32
CA ALA A 104 6.53 -16.91 -23.59
C ALA A 104 7.50 -17.64 -24.54
#